data_AF-A0A5N5EL48-F1
#
_entry.id   AF-A0A5N5EL48-F1
#
_cell.length_a   1.000
_cell.length_b   1.000
_cell.length_c   1.000
_cell.angle_alpha   90.00
_cell.angle_beta   90.00
_cell.angle_gamma   90.00
#
_symmetry.space_group_name_H-M   'P 1'
#
loop_
_entity.id
_entity.type
_entity.pdbx_description
1 polymer ?
#
loop_
_entity_poly.entity_id
_entity_poly.type
_entity_poly.pdbx_seq_one_letter_code
_entity_poly.pdbx_strand_id
1 'polypeptide(L)'
;MTIVRAEPDGGTRDPDAEAVTGTEAVSEAEETAEVPGALPEALTGFVGYLLRRVFARFAASSDGPEDGSRDFLVLDALTGGDWASQLDLAERLGINRTLMVGVVDRLEGRGQVLRTRNPDNRRRYILSLTDEGRSAVEAGRRAVAERDARLTAVLTPEEVSRLNALLARLLPPGTQDLVRGTGHLVAQAQYRLRRLGDEKLAGTGLRVRHYGPLSLLAASGPCPQQRLAQELAISGPATSQLVDELVAGGMVHRGRDPHDRRRHALELTEFGHTQLKRVAEAVSLLAAETAELLGPGGADELRALLGRLLEPAHPGAAEATATARRD
;
A
#
# COMPACT_ATOMS: atom_id res chain seq x y z
N MET A 1 71.33 -22.93 -49.35
CA MET A 1 69.85 -22.78 -49.42
C MET A 1 69.26 -24.18 -49.58
N THR A 2 69.36 -25.02 -48.53
CA THR A 2 68.34 -25.27 -47.48
C THR A 2 67.19 -26.12 -48.06
N ILE A 3 67.34 -27.45 -48.22
CA ILE A 3 67.13 -28.58 -47.25
C ILE A 3 65.66 -28.63 -46.79
N VAL A 4 64.75 -29.46 -47.37
CA VAL A 4 64.49 -30.92 -47.28
C VAL A 4 63.57 -31.34 -46.10
N ARG A 5 62.42 -31.92 -46.50
CA ARG A 5 61.55 -32.99 -45.92
C ARG A 5 61.99 -33.71 -44.63
N ALA A 6 60.98 -34.06 -43.81
CA ALA A 6 60.57 -35.43 -43.36
C ALA A 6 60.22 -35.55 -41.86
N GLU A 7 58.98 -35.95 -41.56
CA GLU A 7 58.60 -36.80 -40.39
C GLU A 7 59.04 -38.28 -40.65
N PRO A 8 58.72 -39.32 -39.84
CA PRO A 8 58.28 -39.45 -38.42
C PRO A 8 59.15 -40.49 -37.65
N ASP A 9 58.87 -40.84 -36.38
CA ASP A 9 58.52 -42.22 -35.95
C ASP A 9 58.42 -42.44 -34.42
N GLY A 10 57.58 -43.40 -34.01
CA GLY A 10 57.48 -44.03 -32.69
C GLY A 10 56.30 -43.52 -31.83
N GLY A 11 55.11 -44.14 -31.79
CA GLY A 11 54.83 -45.48 -31.26
C GLY A 11 54.83 -45.41 -29.72
N THR A 12 53.76 -45.64 -28.95
CA THR A 12 52.93 -46.87 -28.87
C THR A 12 51.72 -46.61 -27.92
N ARG A 13 50.60 -47.34 -28.11
CA ARG A 13 49.49 -47.60 -27.17
C ARG A 13 50.01 -48.17 -25.83
N ASP A 14 49.35 -48.22 -24.67
CA ASP A 14 47.94 -48.44 -24.30
C ASP A 14 47.77 -48.08 -22.78
N PRO A 15 46.58 -48.24 -22.16
CA PRO A 15 46.15 -47.55 -20.95
C PRO A 15 46.47 -48.32 -19.67
N ASP A 16 46.54 -47.62 -18.53
CA ASP A 16 46.18 -48.23 -17.27
C ASP A 16 45.59 -47.21 -16.31
N ALA A 17 44.51 -47.66 -15.69
CA ALA A 17 43.74 -46.97 -14.69
C ALA A 17 44.50 -46.97 -13.35
N GLU A 18 44.70 -45.80 -12.77
CA GLU A 18 44.88 -45.69 -11.32
C GLU A 18 43.97 -44.60 -10.78
N ALA A 19 42.91 -45.07 -10.12
CA ALA A 19 42.15 -44.30 -9.17
C ALA A 19 43.04 -44.03 -7.95
N VAL A 20 43.36 -42.77 -7.71
CA VAL A 20 43.87 -42.31 -6.41
C VAL A 20 42.97 -41.19 -5.93
N THR A 21 42.20 -41.52 -4.90
CA THR A 21 41.48 -40.62 -4.03
C THR A 21 42.46 -39.65 -3.36
N GLY A 22 42.34 -38.37 -3.66
CA GLY A 22 43.05 -37.27 -3.02
C GLY A 22 42.09 -36.12 -2.80
N THR A 23 41.63 -35.98 -1.57
CA THR A 23 40.90 -34.82 -1.04
C THR A 23 41.73 -33.56 -1.22
N GLU A 24 41.38 -32.71 -2.19
CA GLU A 24 41.80 -31.31 -2.22
C GLU A 24 40.59 -30.41 -2.04
N ALA A 25 40.69 -29.57 -1.01
CA ALA A 25 39.79 -28.48 -0.71
C ALA A 25 39.78 -27.49 -1.89
N VAL A 26 38.59 -27.25 -2.44
CA VAL A 26 38.30 -26.02 -3.17
C VAL A 26 37.39 -25.21 -2.25
N SER A 27 38.00 -24.31 -1.48
CA SER A 27 37.31 -23.10 -1.08
C SER A 27 37.06 -22.28 -2.32
N GLU A 28 35.83 -21.80 -2.51
CA GLU A 28 35.55 -20.36 -2.60
C GLU A 28 34.11 -20.17 -3.08
N ALA A 29 33.36 -19.45 -2.25
CA ALA A 29 32.28 -18.57 -2.66
C ALA A 29 31.22 -19.18 -3.58
N GLU A 30 30.38 -20.07 -3.02
CA GLU A 30 28.96 -20.00 -3.36
C GLU A 30 28.44 -18.66 -2.83
N GLU A 31 28.55 -17.69 -3.73
CA GLU A 31 27.68 -16.53 -3.90
C GLU A 31 26.31 -16.79 -3.28
N THR A 32 26.16 -16.41 -2.01
CA THR A 32 24.86 -16.21 -1.39
C THR A 32 24.21 -15.06 -2.13
N ALA A 33 23.56 -15.37 -3.24
CA ALA A 33 22.59 -14.52 -3.89
C ALA A 33 21.51 -14.22 -2.84
N GLU A 34 21.67 -13.05 -2.22
CA GLU A 34 20.75 -12.46 -1.26
C GLU A 34 19.35 -12.51 -1.86
N VAL A 35 18.45 -13.32 -1.29
CA VAL A 35 17.08 -13.43 -1.80
C VAL A 35 16.41 -12.06 -1.66
N PRO A 36 16.13 -11.34 -2.76
CA PRO A 36 15.34 -10.13 -2.68
C PRO A 36 13.89 -10.57 -2.58
N GLY A 37 13.21 -10.40 -1.44
CA GLY A 37 11.77 -10.69 -1.46
C GLY A 37 10.95 -10.65 -0.17
N ALA A 38 11.55 -10.72 1.02
CA ALA A 38 10.78 -10.64 2.27
C ALA A 38 10.81 -9.22 2.84
N LEU A 39 9.63 -8.62 3.00
CA LEU A 39 9.49 -7.37 3.74
C LEU A 39 9.85 -7.57 5.21
N PRO A 40 10.47 -6.58 5.88
CA PRO A 40 10.78 -6.68 7.31
C PRO A 40 9.53 -6.95 8.15
N GLU A 41 9.63 -7.83 9.16
CA GLU A 41 8.50 -8.16 10.05
C GLU A 41 7.95 -6.93 10.77
N ALA A 42 8.81 -5.94 11.03
CA ALA A 42 8.40 -4.63 11.57
C ALA A 42 7.37 -3.91 10.69
N LEU A 43 7.42 -4.10 9.36
CA LEU A 43 6.47 -3.51 8.42
C LEU A 43 5.21 -4.39 8.26
N THR A 44 5.37 -5.69 8.05
CA THR A 44 4.23 -6.63 7.90
C THR A 44 3.44 -6.79 9.20
N GLY A 45 4.06 -6.58 10.36
CA GLY A 45 3.43 -6.50 11.67
C GLY A 45 2.57 -5.25 11.88
N PHE A 46 2.77 -4.19 11.09
CA PHE A 46 2.03 -2.94 11.26
C PHE A 46 0.81 -2.87 10.32
N VAL A 47 -0.40 -2.97 10.89
CA VAL A 47 -1.68 -2.86 10.15
C VAL A 47 -1.75 -1.61 9.26
N GLY A 48 -1.25 -0.47 9.74
CA GLY A 48 -1.26 0.78 8.96
C GLY A 48 -0.43 0.72 7.69
N TYR A 49 0.67 -0.04 7.69
CA TYR A 49 1.48 -0.28 6.49
C TYR A 49 0.75 -1.18 5.49
N LEU A 50 0.17 -2.30 5.95
CA LEU A 50 -0.61 -3.20 5.09
C LEU A 50 -1.80 -2.48 4.45
N LEU A 51 -2.56 -1.70 5.23
CA LEU A 51 -3.67 -0.88 4.72
C LEU A 51 -3.21 0.10 3.63
N ARG A 52 -2.05 0.74 3.80
CA ARG A 52 -1.49 1.65 2.79
C ARG A 52 -1.13 0.93 1.48
N ARG A 53 -0.65 -0.31 1.55
CA ARG A 53 -0.37 -1.12 0.36
C ARG A 53 -1.65 -1.59 -0.33
N VAL A 54 -2.63 -2.09 0.44
CA VAL A 54 -3.92 -2.53 -0.12
C VAL A 54 -4.65 -1.35 -0.75
N PHE A 55 -4.64 -0.19 -0.09
CA PHE A 55 -5.17 1.06 -0.65
C PHE A 55 -4.51 1.40 -1.99
N ALA A 56 -3.18 1.34 -2.08
CA ALA A 56 -2.46 1.63 -3.32
C ALA A 56 -2.83 0.67 -4.45
N ARG A 57 -2.93 -0.63 -4.13
CA ARG A 57 -3.35 -1.67 -5.08
C ARG A 57 -4.76 -1.39 -5.60
N PHE A 58 -5.69 -1.09 -4.70
CA PHE A 58 -7.08 -0.80 -5.05
C PHE A 58 -7.21 0.48 -5.89
N ALA A 59 -6.44 1.52 -5.54
CA ALA A 59 -6.38 2.76 -6.30
C ALA A 59 -5.82 2.53 -7.72
N ALA A 60 -4.79 1.69 -7.86
CA ALA A 60 -4.21 1.36 -9.16
C ALA A 60 -5.13 0.51 -10.06
N SER A 61 -6.02 -0.30 -9.46
CA SER A 61 -7.01 -1.12 -10.16
C SER A 61 -8.33 -0.38 -10.46
N SER A 62 -8.39 0.93 -10.22
CA SER A 62 -9.57 1.73 -10.51
C SER A 62 -9.52 2.22 -11.96
N ASP A 63 -10.35 1.65 -12.83
CA ASP A 63 -10.43 2.00 -14.26
C ASP A 63 -11.14 3.36 -14.54
N GLY A 64 -11.21 4.25 -13.55
CA GLY A 64 -11.88 5.54 -13.65
C GLY A 64 -11.14 6.64 -12.88
N PRO A 65 -11.41 7.93 -13.17
CA PRO A 65 -10.78 9.03 -12.46
C PRO A 65 -11.06 8.92 -10.95
N GLU A 66 -10.07 9.19 -10.09
CA GLU A 66 -10.21 9.19 -8.62
C GLU A 66 -11.45 9.98 -8.14
N ASP A 67 -11.86 10.98 -8.93
CA ASP A 67 -13.05 11.80 -8.73
C ASP A 67 -14.35 10.99 -8.66
N GLY A 68 -14.51 9.91 -9.44
CA GLY A 68 -15.73 9.09 -9.41
C GLY A 68 -15.96 8.36 -8.09
N SER A 69 -14.86 8.01 -7.39
CA SER A 69 -14.92 7.39 -6.08
C SER A 69 -15.38 8.40 -5.02
N ARG A 70 -14.82 9.62 -5.01
CA ARG A 70 -15.18 10.67 -4.05
C ARG A 70 -16.59 11.24 -4.28
N ASP A 71 -16.97 11.41 -5.54
CA ASP A 71 -18.31 11.83 -5.94
C ASP A 71 -19.36 10.84 -5.39
N PHE A 72 -19.14 9.52 -5.57
CA PHE A 72 -20.01 8.49 -5.02
C PHE A 72 -20.10 8.54 -3.49
N LEU A 73 -18.99 8.78 -2.77
CA LEU A 73 -19.01 8.85 -1.31
C LEU A 73 -19.87 9.98 -0.77
N VAL A 74 -19.82 11.15 -1.41
CA VAL A 74 -20.68 12.28 -1.04
C VAL A 74 -22.14 11.95 -1.31
N LEU A 75 -22.44 11.33 -2.45
CA LEU A 75 -23.80 10.92 -2.78
C LEU A 75 -24.35 9.83 -1.83
N ASP A 76 -23.57 8.79 -1.53
CA ASP A 76 -23.98 7.69 -0.62
C ASP A 76 -24.21 8.24 0.81
N ALA A 77 -23.35 9.13 1.29
CA ALA A 77 -23.49 9.76 2.60
C ALA A 77 -24.76 10.62 2.73
N LEU A 78 -25.23 11.24 1.64
CA LEU A 78 -26.47 12.01 1.61
C LEU A 78 -27.73 11.10 1.57
N THR A 79 -27.59 9.78 1.39
CA THR A 79 -28.74 8.85 1.52
C THR A 79 -29.19 8.67 2.96
N GLY A 80 -28.29 8.91 3.93
CA GLY A 80 -28.63 8.92 5.35
C GLY A 80 -29.40 10.17 5.80
N GLY A 81 -29.54 11.17 4.91
CA GLY A 81 -30.23 12.42 5.16
C GLY A 81 -29.41 13.63 4.71
N ASP A 82 -30.04 14.80 4.83
CA ASP A 82 -29.43 16.07 4.45
C ASP A 82 -28.30 16.45 5.41
N TRP A 83 -27.24 17.05 4.85
CA TRP A 83 -26.11 17.53 5.64
C TRP A 83 -26.16 19.04 5.78
N ALA A 84 -26.23 19.53 7.02
CA ALA A 84 -26.35 20.96 7.33
C ALA A 84 -25.12 21.82 6.94
N SER A 85 -24.01 21.15 6.59
CA SER A 85 -22.71 21.76 6.32
C SER A 85 -21.84 20.83 5.46
N GLN A 86 -21.36 21.35 4.33
CA GLN A 86 -20.35 20.68 3.51
C GLN A 86 -19.04 20.41 4.28
N LEU A 87 -18.70 21.27 5.26
CA LEU A 87 -17.47 21.11 6.05
C LEU A 87 -17.58 19.91 6.98
N ASP A 88 -18.74 19.77 7.62
CA ASP A 88 -19.01 18.68 8.56
C ASP A 88 -19.04 17.35 7.79
N LEU A 89 -19.61 17.34 6.57
CA LEU A 89 -19.55 16.20 5.67
C LEU A 89 -18.11 15.88 5.22
N ALA A 90 -17.30 16.90 4.93
CA ALA A 90 -15.90 16.74 4.55
C ALA A 90 -15.07 16.11 5.68
N GLU A 91 -15.26 16.61 6.90
CA GLU A 91 -14.64 16.05 8.10
C GLU A 91 -15.09 14.60 8.33
N ARG A 92 -16.38 14.31 8.16
CA ARG A 92 -16.92 12.96 8.33
C ARG A 92 -16.35 11.96 7.31
N LEU A 93 -16.19 12.39 6.06
CA LEU A 93 -15.69 11.55 4.97
C LEU A 93 -14.16 11.57 4.83
N GLY A 94 -13.45 12.34 5.66
CA GLY A 94 -11.99 12.50 5.55
C GLY A 94 -11.55 13.16 4.23
N ILE A 95 -12.43 13.93 3.59
CA ILE A 95 -12.15 14.67 2.35
C ILE A 95 -11.68 16.06 2.76
N ASN A 96 -10.57 16.54 2.17
CA ASN A 96 -10.11 17.89 2.50
C ASN A 96 -11.08 18.95 1.94
N ARG A 97 -11.09 20.15 2.56
CA ARG A 97 -12.03 21.21 2.21
C ARG A 97 -11.97 21.63 0.74
N THR A 98 -10.78 21.77 0.17
CA THR A 98 -10.59 22.20 -1.23
C THR A 98 -11.18 21.20 -2.21
N LEU A 99 -10.94 19.90 -1.97
CA LEU A 99 -11.49 18.82 -2.78
C LEU A 99 -13.00 18.70 -2.59
N MET A 100 -13.52 18.86 -1.37
CA MET A 100 -14.96 18.83 -1.12
C MET A 100 -15.69 19.87 -1.96
N VAL A 101 -15.20 21.12 -2.01
CA VAL A 101 -15.83 22.17 -2.84
C VAL A 101 -15.92 21.71 -4.29
N GLY A 102 -14.82 21.20 -4.87
CA GLY A 102 -14.81 20.69 -6.23
C GLY A 102 -15.74 19.49 -6.46
N VAL A 103 -15.83 18.56 -5.50
CA VAL A 103 -16.76 17.42 -5.57
C VAL A 103 -18.19 17.91 -5.59
N VAL A 104 -18.59 18.76 -4.64
CA VAL A 104 -19.97 19.25 -4.58
C VAL A 104 -20.28 20.11 -5.81
N ASP A 105 -19.35 20.90 -6.35
CA ASP A 105 -19.59 21.75 -7.54
C ASP A 105 -19.90 20.87 -8.76
N ARG A 106 -19.18 19.77 -8.93
CA ARG A 106 -19.44 18.81 -10.01
C ARG A 106 -20.77 18.08 -9.83
N LEU A 107 -21.08 17.64 -8.62
CA LEU A 107 -22.33 16.94 -8.32
C LEU A 107 -23.55 17.86 -8.53
N GLU A 108 -23.46 19.12 -8.11
CA GLU A 108 -24.47 20.15 -8.37
C GLU A 108 -24.60 20.44 -9.88
N GLY A 109 -23.47 20.58 -10.59
CA GLY A 109 -23.46 20.78 -12.05
C GLY A 109 -24.07 19.62 -12.85
N ARG A 110 -24.05 18.39 -12.30
CA ARG A 110 -24.74 17.22 -12.87
C ARG A 110 -26.20 17.08 -12.41
N GLY A 111 -26.69 18.03 -11.61
CA GLY A 111 -28.04 17.99 -11.04
C GLY A 111 -28.24 16.88 -9.99
N GLN A 112 -27.16 16.32 -9.42
CA GLN A 112 -27.23 15.19 -8.47
C GLN A 112 -27.35 15.64 -7.01
N VAL A 113 -26.91 16.85 -6.70
CA VAL A 113 -26.98 17.45 -5.37
C VAL A 113 -27.58 18.84 -5.47
N LEU A 114 -28.43 19.19 -4.51
CA LEU A 114 -28.97 20.54 -4.34
C LEU A 114 -28.29 21.24 -3.17
N ARG A 115 -27.89 22.50 -3.36
CA ARG A 115 -27.44 23.38 -2.27
C ARG A 115 -28.52 24.38 -1.90
N THR A 116 -28.97 24.30 -0.65
CA THR A 116 -29.90 25.30 -0.10
C THR A 116 -29.22 26.09 1.00
N ARG A 117 -29.47 27.41 1.09
CA ARG A 117 -28.92 28.20 2.20
C ARG A 117 -29.45 27.67 3.52
N ASN A 118 -28.55 27.43 4.47
CA ASN A 118 -28.94 26.99 5.80
C ASN A 118 -29.69 28.15 6.51
N PRO A 119 -30.94 27.92 6.99
CA PRO A 119 -31.75 28.96 7.61
C PRO A 119 -31.18 29.43 8.96
N ASP A 120 -30.56 28.53 9.72
CA ASP A 120 -29.96 28.81 11.03
C ASP A 120 -28.59 29.48 10.90
N ASN A 121 -27.90 29.26 9.78
CA ASN A 121 -26.64 29.91 9.46
C ASN A 121 -26.46 30.13 7.96
N ARG A 122 -26.81 31.34 7.49
CA ARG A 122 -26.75 31.71 6.06
C ARG A 122 -25.34 31.67 5.43
N ARG A 123 -24.28 31.49 6.23
CA ARG A 123 -22.91 31.27 5.74
C ARG A 123 -22.63 29.80 5.38
N ARG A 124 -23.56 28.90 5.70
CA ARG A 124 -23.50 27.46 5.40
C ARG A 124 -24.57 27.10 4.38
N TYR A 125 -24.34 25.98 3.70
CA TYR A 125 -25.29 25.37 2.77
C TYR A 125 -25.66 23.99 3.30
N ILE A 126 -26.96 23.71 3.25
CA ILE A 126 -27.51 22.36 3.37
C ILE A 126 -27.32 21.67 2.03
N LEU A 127 -26.78 20.46 2.06
CA LEU A 127 -26.65 19.57 0.92
C LEU A 127 -27.75 18.51 0.99
N SER A 128 -28.47 18.32 -0.11
CA SER A 128 -29.56 17.34 -0.24
C SER A 128 -29.45 16.60 -1.57
N LEU A 129 -29.90 15.33 -1.62
CA LEU A 129 -29.98 14.57 -2.88
C LEU A 129 -31.20 14.98 -3.71
N THR A 130 -30.98 15.11 -5.02
CA THR A 130 -32.04 15.15 -6.03
C THR A 130 -32.48 13.73 -6.43
N ASP A 131 -33.50 13.61 -7.30
CA ASP A 131 -33.89 12.31 -7.87
C ASP A 131 -32.80 11.73 -8.78
N GLU A 132 -32.11 12.59 -9.55
CA GLU A 132 -30.94 12.23 -10.34
C GLU A 132 -29.79 11.75 -9.44
N GLY A 133 -29.60 12.40 -8.29
CA GLY A 133 -28.65 11.99 -7.27
C GLY A 133 -28.95 10.60 -6.71
N ARG A 134 -30.21 10.35 -6.34
CA ARG A 134 -30.68 9.03 -5.88
C ARG A 134 -30.41 7.94 -6.92
N SER A 135 -30.72 8.21 -8.19
CA SER A 135 -30.46 7.28 -9.30
C SER A 135 -28.97 7.02 -9.50
N ALA A 136 -28.13 8.06 -9.36
CA ALA A 136 -26.68 7.96 -9.46
C ALA A 136 -26.08 7.14 -8.30
N VAL A 137 -26.65 7.21 -7.09
CA VAL A 137 -26.23 6.35 -5.97
C VAL A 137 -26.43 4.88 -6.31
N GLU A 138 -27.60 4.49 -6.81
CA GLU A 138 -27.87 3.08 -7.13
C GLU A 138 -26.98 2.54 -8.25
N ALA A 139 -26.67 3.36 -9.26
CA ALA A 139 -25.67 3.02 -10.27
C ALA A 139 -24.26 2.90 -9.66
N GLY A 140 -23.88 3.85 -8.80
CA GLY A 140 -22.60 3.84 -8.11
C GLY A 140 -22.42 2.65 -7.18
N ARG A 141 -23.46 2.25 -6.44
CA ARG A 141 -23.45 1.07 -5.54
C ARG A 141 -23.14 -0.20 -6.30
N ARG A 142 -23.76 -0.40 -7.48
CA ARG A 142 -23.46 -1.55 -8.34
C ARG A 142 -22.01 -1.53 -8.83
N ALA A 143 -21.54 -0.39 -9.33
CA ALA A 143 -20.15 -0.25 -9.79
C ALA A 143 -19.13 -0.49 -8.66
N VAL A 144 -19.41 0.00 -7.45
CA VAL A 144 -18.57 -0.22 -6.27
C VAL A 144 -18.60 -1.69 -5.85
N ALA A 145 -19.77 -2.32 -5.81
CA ALA A 145 -19.90 -3.73 -5.47
C ALA A 145 -19.15 -4.63 -6.47
N GLU A 146 -19.29 -4.38 -7.77
CA GLU A 146 -18.56 -5.11 -8.81
C GLU A 146 -17.04 -4.91 -8.70
N ARG A 147 -16.60 -3.68 -8.42
CA ARG A 147 -15.17 -3.37 -8.21
C ARG A 147 -14.65 -4.08 -6.97
N ASP A 148 -15.34 -3.98 -5.85
CA ASP A 148 -14.93 -4.60 -4.60
C ASP A 148 -14.90 -6.13 -4.74
N ALA A 149 -15.89 -6.75 -5.40
CA ALA A 149 -15.88 -8.18 -5.69
C ALA A 149 -14.64 -8.61 -6.49
N ARG A 150 -14.20 -7.81 -7.48
CA ARG A 150 -12.94 -8.07 -8.21
C ARG A 150 -11.71 -7.93 -7.32
N LEU A 151 -11.68 -6.89 -6.49
CA LEU A 151 -10.54 -6.57 -5.62
C LEU A 151 -10.38 -7.57 -4.47
N THR A 152 -11.47 -8.16 -4.01
CA THR A 152 -11.50 -9.13 -2.91
C THR A 152 -11.72 -10.57 -3.39
N ALA A 153 -11.58 -10.84 -4.69
CA ALA A 153 -11.86 -12.17 -5.27
C ALA A 153 -11.02 -13.31 -4.66
N VAL A 154 -9.89 -12.99 -4.03
CA VAL A 154 -9.02 -13.95 -3.32
C VAL A 154 -9.54 -14.35 -1.94
N LEU A 155 -10.60 -13.70 -1.45
CA LEU A 155 -11.24 -13.95 -0.14
C LEU A 155 -12.62 -14.59 -0.33
N THR A 156 -13.04 -15.43 0.60
CA THR A 156 -14.42 -15.95 0.62
C THR A 156 -15.42 -14.86 1.04
N PRO A 157 -16.74 -15.02 0.79
CA PRO A 157 -17.75 -14.07 1.25
C PRO A 157 -17.72 -13.82 2.77
N GLU A 158 -17.47 -14.86 3.56
CA GLU A 158 -17.34 -14.77 5.02
C GLU A 158 -16.10 -13.95 5.41
N GLU A 159 -14.98 -14.17 4.72
CA GLU A 159 -13.73 -13.43 4.92
C GLU A 159 -13.88 -11.96 4.53
N VAL A 160 -14.60 -11.65 3.46
CA VAL A 160 -14.92 -10.26 3.07
C VAL A 160 -15.81 -9.60 4.11
N SER A 161 -16.85 -10.28 4.59
CA SER A 161 -17.71 -9.79 5.67
C SER A 161 -16.90 -9.50 6.93
N ARG A 162 -15.98 -10.42 7.27
CA ARG A 162 -15.11 -10.30 8.43
C ARG A 162 -14.09 -9.15 8.30
N LEU A 163 -13.45 -9.01 7.14
CA LEU A 163 -12.58 -7.90 6.81
C LEU A 163 -13.33 -6.56 6.98
N ASN A 164 -14.53 -6.45 6.41
CA ASN A 164 -15.34 -5.23 6.51
C ASN A 164 -15.70 -4.91 7.96
N ALA A 165 -16.05 -5.91 8.77
CA ALA A 165 -16.33 -5.73 10.19
C ALA A 165 -15.10 -5.24 10.98
N LEU A 166 -13.92 -5.78 10.72
CA LEU A 166 -12.67 -5.35 11.37
C LEU A 166 -12.28 -3.93 10.94
N LEU A 167 -12.34 -3.61 9.65
CA LEU A 167 -12.08 -2.26 9.14
C LEU A 167 -13.06 -1.23 9.73
N ALA A 168 -14.34 -1.60 9.83
CA ALA A 168 -15.37 -0.73 10.40
C ALA A 168 -15.09 -0.36 11.86
N ARG A 169 -14.55 -1.28 12.67
CA ARG A 169 -14.16 -1.03 14.07
C ARG A 169 -13.02 -0.02 14.21
N LEU A 170 -12.21 0.17 13.17
CA LEU A 170 -11.17 1.19 13.16
C LEU A 170 -11.75 2.60 12.96
N LEU A 171 -12.99 2.74 12.47
CA LEU A 171 -13.61 4.02 12.14
C LEU A 171 -14.35 4.64 13.33
N PRO A 172 -14.59 5.97 13.35
CA PRO A 172 -15.38 6.58 14.41
C PRO A 172 -16.83 6.07 14.38
N PRO A 173 -17.50 5.95 15.55
CA PRO A 173 -18.90 5.55 15.62
C PRO A 173 -19.82 6.34 14.67
N GLY A 174 -20.72 5.62 14.00
CA GLY A 174 -21.65 6.15 12.99
C GLY A 174 -21.03 6.50 11.64
N THR A 175 -19.74 6.25 11.41
CA THR A 175 -19.13 6.36 10.06
C THR A 175 -19.46 5.12 9.23
N GLN A 176 -19.75 4.00 9.91
CA GLN A 176 -20.06 2.70 9.32
C GLN A 176 -21.38 2.70 8.53
N ASP A 177 -22.32 3.59 8.89
CA ASP A 177 -23.65 3.66 8.27
C ASP A 177 -23.65 4.42 6.93
N LEU A 178 -22.58 5.17 6.66
CA LEU A 178 -22.53 6.11 5.54
C LEU A 178 -21.92 5.52 4.28
N VAL A 179 -21.18 4.41 4.36
CA VAL A 179 -20.46 3.88 3.21
C VAL A 179 -20.43 2.36 3.12
N ARG A 180 -20.93 1.85 1.99
CA ARG A 180 -20.97 0.42 1.66
C ARG A 180 -19.88 0.09 0.62
N GLY A 181 -18.73 -0.38 1.08
CA GLY A 181 -17.70 -0.92 0.19
C GLY A 181 -16.35 -1.18 0.86
N THR A 182 -15.76 -2.35 0.61
CA THR A 182 -14.46 -2.76 1.16
C THR A 182 -13.37 -1.76 0.77
N GLY A 183 -13.34 -1.32 -0.49
CA GLY A 183 -12.30 -0.38 -0.94
C GLY A 183 -12.36 0.97 -0.22
N HIS A 184 -13.56 1.42 0.15
CA HIS A 184 -13.70 2.64 0.94
C HIS A 184 -13.31 2.44 2.39
N LEU A 185 -13.73 1.35 3.02
CA LEU A 185 -13.36 1.03 4.40
C LEU A 185 -11.83 0.97 4.56
N VAL A 186 -11.12 0.38 3.58
CA VAL A 186 -9.66 0.41 3.50
C VAL A 186 -9.12 1.85 3.46
N ALA A 187 -9.67 2.70 2.57
CA ALA A 187 -9.24 4.09 2.44
C ALA A 187 -9.43 4.90 3.73
N GLN A 188 -10.59 4.77 4.39
CA GLN A 188 -10.88 5.47 5.64
C GLN A 188 -10.01 4.99 6.80
N ALA A 189 -9.86 3.68 6.95
CA ALA A 189 -9.02 3.10 7.98
C ALA A 189 -7.57 3.57 7.81
N GLN A 190 -7.05 3.52 6.57
CA GLN A 190 -5.71 3.99 6.23
C GLN A 190 -5.50 5.48 6.50
N TYR A 191 -6.48 6.33 6.16
CA TYR A 191 -6.42 7.76 6.43
C TYR A 191 -6.40 8.04 7.94
N ARG A 192 -7.30 7.38 8.68
CA ARG A 192 -7.42 7.56 10.14
C ARG A 192 -6.16 7.11 10.88
N LEU A 193 -5.65 5.91 10.60
CA LEU A 193 -4.43 5.43 11.26
C LEU A 193 -3.23 6.34 10.96
N ARG A 194 -3.12 6.81 9.71
CA ARG A 194 -2.09 7.81 9.36
C ARG A 194 -2.25 9.07 10.20
N ARG A 195 -3.46 9.62 10.32
CA ARG A 195 -3.72 10.84 11.09
C ARG A 195 -3.39 10.67 12.57
N LEU A 196 -3.87 9.58 13.19
CA LEU A 196 -3.62 9.27 14.60
C LEU A 196 -2.12 9.10 14.89
N GLY A 197 -1.38 8.43 14.01
CA GLY A 197 0.07 8.32 14.21
C GLY A 197 0.81 9.64 13.93
N ASP A 198 0.37 10.45 12.97
CA ASP A 198 0.95 11.77 12.72
C ASP A 198 0.70 12.71 13.93
N GLU A 199 -0.46 12.59 14.60
CA GLU A 199 -0.77 13.27 15.87
C GLU A 199 0.20 12.88 17.00
N LYS A 200 0.56 11.59 17.11
CA LYS A 200 1.55 11.10 18.10
C LYS A 200 2.97 11.62 17.85
N LEU A 201 3.26 12.04 16.63
CA LEU A 201 4.56 12.59 16.24
C LEU A 201 4.55 14.13 16.17
N ALA A 202 3.46 14.78 16.58
CA ALA A 202 3.35 16.23 16.55
C ALA A 202 4.52 16.90 17.32
N GLY A 203 5.14 17.90 16.70
CA GLY A 203 6.27 18.63 17.28
C GLY A 203 7.65 17.98 17.12
N THR A 204 7.73 16.73 16.61
CA THR A 204 9.02 16.05 16.41
C THR A 204 9.68 16.34 15.05
N GLY A 205 8.92 16.90 14.10
CA GLY A 205 9.33 17.02 12.70
C GLY A 205 9.17 15.73 11.89
N LEU A 206 8.79 14.62 12.53
CA LEU A 206 8.55 13.32 11.91
C LEU A 206 7.07 13.10 11.61
N ARG A 207 6.81 12.12 10.75
CA ARG A 207 5.49 11.64 10.36
C ARG A 207 5.52 10.11 10.26
N VAL A 208 4.36 9.47 10.37
CA VAL A 208 4.22 8.00 10.28
C VAL A 208 4.76 7.47 8.95
N ARG A 209 4.63 8.29 7.89
CA ARG A 209 5.14 7.94 6.56
C ARG A 209 6.65 7.73 6.50
N HIS A 210 7.41 8.23 7.49
CA HIS A 210 8.85 7.98 7.59
C HIS A 210 9.16 6.59 8.12
N TYR A 211 8.22 5.89 8.77
CA TYR A 211 8.44 4.56 9.32
C TYR A 211 8.85 3.55 8.25
N GLY A 212 8.08 3.49 7.16
CA GLY A 212 8.31 2.60 6.02
C GLY A 212 9.74 2.65 5.46
N PRO A 213 10.18 3.79 4.91
CA PRO A 213 11.51 3.90 4.31
C PRO A 213 12.64 3.67 5.32
N LEU A 214 12.51 4.20 6.55
CA LEU A 214 13.56 4.04 7.56
C LEU A 214 13.68 2.57 8.01
N SER A 215 12.56 1.88 8.28
CA SER A 215 12.58 0.45 8.65
C SER A 215 13.12 -0.42 7.51
N LEU A 216 12.77 -0.11 6.26
CA LEU A 216 13.26 -0.87 5.10
C LEU A 216 14.77 -0.69 4.91
N LEU A 217 15.28 0.53 5.02
CA LEU A 217 16.72 0.80 4.93
C LEU A 217 17.50 0.21 6.11
N ALA A 218 16.92 0.19 7.32
CA ALA A 218 17.54 -0.45 8.48
C ALA A 218 17.67 -1.97 8.32
N ALA A 219 16.67 -2.60 7.72
CA ALA A 219 16.62 -4.06 7.59
C ALA A 219 17.35 -4.58 6.34
N SER A 220 17.36 -3.82 5.24
CA SER A 220 17.92 -4.25 3.96
C SER A 220 19.26 -3.60 3.61
N GLY A 221 19.78 -2.70 4.44
CA GLY A 221 21.00 -1.95 4.15
C GLY A 221 20.85 -0.99 2.95
N PRO A 222 21.96 -0.57 2.33
CA PRO A 222 21.93 0.36 1.19
C PRO A 222 21.08 -0.17 0.04
N CYS A 223 20.06 0.58 -0.40
CA CYS A 223 19.19 0.12 -1.49
C CYS A 223 18.81 1.24 -2.48
N PRO A 224 18.50 0.89 -3.74
CA PRO A 224 18.11 1.88 -4.73
C PRO A 224 16.72 2.44 -4.42
N GLN A 225 16.48 3.69 -4.83
CA GLN A 225 15.18 4.36 -4.68
C GLN A 225 14.02 3.56 -5.31
N GLN A 226 14.28 2.81 -6.39
CA GLN A 226 13.28 1.95 -7.02
C GLN A 226 12.71 0.90 -6.06
N ARG A 227 13.55 0.34 -5.17
CA ARG A 227 13.10 -0.61 -4.14
C ARG A 227 12.16 0.07 -3.15
N LEU A 228 12.49 1.27 -2.69
CA LEU A 228 11.58 2.05 -1.82
C LEU A 228 10.23 2.31 -2.52
N ALA A 229 10.22 2.66 -3.80
CA ALA A 229 8.97 2.89 -4.53
C ALA A 229 8.08 1.64 -4.58
N GLN A 230 8.69 0.49 -4.89
CA GLN A 230 8.02 -0.81 -4.98
C GLN A 230 7.46 -1.25 -3.61
N GLU A 231 8.30 -1.24 -2.58
CA GLU A 231 7.94 -1.76 -1.26
C GLU A 231 6.99 -0.85 -0.48
N LEU A 232 7.07 0.47 -0.69
CA LEU A 232 6.16 1.42 -0.06
C LEU A 232 4.86 1.62 -0.87
N ALA A 233 4.77 1.03 -2.06
CA ALA A 233 3.66 1.20 -3.00
C ALA A 233 3.31 2.70 -3.22
N ILE A 234 4.34 3.48 -3.56
CA ILE A 234 4.23 4.92 -3.86
C ILE A 234 4.83 5.22 -5.24
N SER A 235 4.36 6.28 -5.90
CA SER A 235 4.83 6.65 -7.24
C SER A 235 6.28 7.12 -7.23
N GLY A 236 6.99 6.97 -8.36
CA GLY A 236 8.38 7.44 -8.52
C GLY A 236 8.58 8.89 -8.06
N PRO A 237 7.74 9.86 -8.49
CA PRO A 237 7.83 11.24 -8.01
C PRO A 237 7.64 11.39 -6.50
N ALA A 238 6.68 10.65 -5.91
CA ALA A 238 6.46 10.67 -4.46
C ALA A 238 7.65 10.06 -3.70
N THR A 239 8.27 9.01 -4.24
CA THR A 239 9.50 8.45 -3.68
C THR A 239 10.64 9.46 -3.74
N SER A 240 10.83 10.17 -4.87
CA SER A 240 11.89 11.18 -4.97
C SER A 240 11.72 12.27 -3.93
N GLN A 241 10.51 12.81 -3.78
CA GLN A 241 10.21 13.83 -2.77
C GLN A 241 10.45 13.33 -1.34
N LEU A 242 10.05 12.09 -1.05
CA LEU A 242 10.30 11.46 0.25
C LEU A 242 11.80 11.29 0.51
N VAL A 243 12.57 10.86 -0.48
CA VAL A 243 14.02 10.71 -0.36
C VAL A 243 14.69 12.06 -0.17
N ASP A 244 14.30 13.09 -0.93
CA ASP A 244 14.83 14.45 -0.77
C ASP A 244 14.55 14.98 0.64
N GLU A 245 13.35 14.74 1.18
CA GLU A 245 12.99 15.08 2.57
C GLU A 245 13.86 14.35 3.59
N LEU A 246 14.08 13.04 3.41
CA LEU A 246 14.91 12.25 4.32
C LEU A 246 16.39 12.66 4.29
N VAL A 247 16.90 13.04 3.12
CA VAL A 247 18.27 13.54 2.94
C VAL A 247 18.43 14.94 3.53
N ALA A 248 17.50 15.85 3.25
CA ALA A 248 17.51 17.20 3.83
C ALA A 248 17.39 17.16 5.37
N GLY A 249 16.65 16.18 5.90
CA GLY A 249 16.55 15.91 7.34
C GLY A 249 17.75 15.17 7.93
N GLY A 250 18.79 14.86 7.15
CA GLY A 250 20.00 14.16 7.61
C GLY A 250 19.77 12.70 8.05
N MET A 251 18.60 12.12 7.77
CA MET A 251 18.24 10.75 8.16
C MET A 251 18.80 9.71 7.20
N VAL A 252 18.94 10.08 5.93
CA VAL A 252 19.42 9.23 4.85
C VAL A 252 20.52 9.97 4.10
N HIS A 253 21.52 9.27 3.60
CA HIS A 253 22.46 9.83 2.64
C HIS A 253 22.44 9.05 1.32
N ARG A 254 22.84 9.71 0.23
CA ARG A 254 22.98 9.09 -1.09
C ARG A 254 24.42 8.60 -1.24
N GLY A 255 24.61 7.28 -1.23
CA GLY A 255 25.86 6.59 -1.49
C GLY A 255 25.97 6.04 -2.92
N ARG A 256 27.03 5.27 -3.17
CA ARG A 256 27.14 4.40 -4.35
C ARG A 256 26.68 3.01 -3.98
N ASP A 257 25.96 2.35 -4.87
CA ASP A 257 25.56 0.96 -4.66
C ASP A 257 26.81 0.06 -4.54
N PRO A 258 26.91 -0.79 -3.49
CA PRO A 258 28.07 -1.67 -3.28
C PRO A 258 28.30 -2.68 -4.40
N HIS A 259 27.24 -3.07 -5.11
CA HIS A 259 27.24 -4.08 -6.16
C HIS A 259 27.25 -3.48 -7.57
N ASP A 260 26.82 -2.22 -7.72
CA ASP A 260 26.94 -1.46 -8.97
C ASP A 260 27.27 0.02 -8.73
N ARG A 261 28.56 0.37 -8.87
CA ARG A 261 29.05 1.74 -8.67
C ARG A 261 28.40 2.81 -9.57
N ARG A 262 27.65 2.41 -10.61
CA ARG A 262 26.88 3.31 -11.50
C ARG A 262 25.50 3.65 -10.94
N ARG A 263 25.04 2.95 -9.90
CA ARG A 263 23.74 3.16 -9.25
C ARG A 263 23.91 3.88 -7.92
N HIS A 264 22.94 4.74 -7.61
CA HIS A 264 22.86 5.38 -6.30
C HIS A 264 22.13 4.47 -5.32
N ALA A 265 22.72 4.32 -4.13
CA ALA A 265 22.08 3.64 -3.01
C ALA A 265 21.74 4.65 -1.92
N LEU A 266 20.63 4.39 -1.24
CA LEU A 266 20.18 5.14 -0.08
C LEU A 266 20.59 4.36 1.15
N GLU A 267 21.17 5.03 2.14
CA GLU A 267 21.60 4.40 3.39
C GLU A 267 21.26 5.28 4.59
N LEU A 268 20.84 4.64 5.68
CA LEU A 268 20.56 5.35 6.93
C LEU A 268 21.83 5.92 7.55
N THR A 269 21.72 7.14 8.06
CA THR A 269 22.74 7.71 8.95
C THR A 269 22.54 7.21 10.38
N GLU A 270 23.50 7.44 11.28
CA GLU A 270 23.29 7.23 12.73
C GLU A 270 22.11 8.06 13.27
N PHE A 271 21.95 9.28 12.76
CA PHE A 271 20.80 10.12 13.07
C PHE A 271 19.49 9.50 12.56
N GLY A 272 19.49 8.92 11.36
CA GLY A 272 18.37 8.18 10.80
C GLY A 272 17.95 7.00 11.67
N HIS A 273 18.90 6.22 12.20
CA HIS A 273 18.60 5.15 13.16
C HIS A 273 17.97 5.69 14.46
N THR A 274 18.40 6.86 14.93
CA THR A 274 17.80 7.52 16.10
C THR A 274 16.37 7.98 15.82
N GLN A 275 16.11 8.56 14.65
CA GLN A 275 14.75 8.95 14.24
C GLN A 275 13.85 7.73 14.01
N LEU A 276 14.38 6.63 13.49
CA LEU A 276 13.64 5.38 13.34
C LEU A 276 13.10 4.89 14.69
N LYS A 277 13.92 4.90 15.76
CA LYS A 277 13.46 4.53 17.11
C LYS A 277 12.28 5.39 17.57
N ARG A 278 12.33 6.70 17.34
CA ARG A 278 11.24 7.63 17.69
C ARG A 278 9.95 7.35 16.92
N VAL A 279 10.05 7.12 15.61
CA VAL A 279 8.86 6.76 14.81
C VAL A 279 8.33 5.37 15.20
N ALA A 280 9.20 4.41 15.48
CA ALA A 280 8.83 3.06 15.89
C ALA A 280 8.06 3.06 17.22
N GLU A 281 8.41 3.95 18.16
CA GLU A 281 7.66 4.14 19.41
C GLU A 281 6.23 4.63 19.14
N ALA A 282 6.07 5.66 18.30
CA ALA A 282 4.75 6.15 17.91
C ALA A 282 3.90 5.10 17.17
N VAL A 283 4.54 4.29 16.30
CA VAL A 283 3.90 3.17 15.61
C VAL A 283 3.48 2.08 16.59
N SER A 284 4.30 1.79 17.61
CA SER A 284 3.98 0.80 18.65
C SER A 284 2.77 1.24 19.49
N LEU A 285 2.72 2.52 19.87
CA LEU A 285 1.57 3.11 20.57
C LEU A 285 0.30 3.05 19.71
N LEU A 286 0.40 3.38 18.42
CA LEU A 286 -0.71 3.27 17.49
C LEU A 286 -1.16 1.81 17.29
N ALA A 287 -0.22 0.87 17.25
CA ALA A 287 -0.53 -0.55 17.12
C ALA A 287 -1.28 -1.08 18.34
N ALA A 288 -0.90 -0.65 19.55
CA ALA A 288 -1.62 -0.99 20.78
C ALA A 288 -3.07 -0.47 20.75
N GLU A 289 -3.28 0.81 20.42
CA GLU A 289 -4.63 1.38 20.28
C GLU A 289 -5.46 0.67 19.20
N THR A 290 -4.82 0.31 18.08
CA THR A 290 -5.47 -0.45 17.00
C THR A 290 -5.90 -1.83 17.50
N ALA A 291 -5.05 -2.52 18.27
CA ALA A 291 -5.38 -3.82 18.84
C ALA A 291 -6.53 -3.74 19.84
N GLU A 292 -6.57 -2.72 20.69
CA GLU A 292 -7.70 -2.47 21.60
C GLU A 292 -9.03 -2.28 20.86
N LEU A 293 -9.03 -1.46 19.80
CA LEU A 293 -10.23 -1.23 18.97
C LEU A 293 -10.71 -2.51 18.28
N LEU A 294 -9.79 -3.37 17.84
CA LEU A 294 -10.09 -4.63 17.16
C LEU A 294 -10.37 -5.80 18.12
N GLY A 295 -10.07 -5.63 19.40
CA GLY A 295 -10.24 -6.67 20.42
C GLY A 295 -9.30 -7.86 20.23
N PRO A 296 -9.48 -8.92 21.06
CA PRO A 296 -8.57 -10.07 21.09
C PRO A 296 -8.44 -10.73 19.71
N GLY A 297 -7.20 -10.88 19.22
CA GLY A 297 -6.86 -11.51 17.94
C GLY A 297 -7.27 -10.72 16.68
N GLY A 298 -8.02 -9.63 16.81
CA GLY A 298 -8.56 -8.91 15.65
C GLY A 298 -7.47 -8.22 14.80
N ALA A 299 -6.37 -7.78 15.41
CA ALA A 299 -5.23 -7.23 14.68
C ALA A 299 -4.55 -8.30 13.80
N ASP A 300 -4.32 -9.50 14.33
CA ASP A 300 -3.68 -10.60 13.60
C ASP A 300 -4.56 -11.10 12.45
N GLU A 301 -5.86 -11.23 12.72
CA GLU A 301 -6.85 -11.59 11.70
C GLU A 301 -6.90 -10.54 10.57
N LEU A 302 -6.91 -9.25 10.91
CA LEU A 302 -6.88 -8.18 9.92
C LEU A 302 -5.58 -8.20 9.11
N ARG A 303 -4.42 -8.44 9.75
CA ARG A 303 -3.14 -8.59 9.03
C ARG A 303 -3.18 -9.75 8.05
N ALA A 304 -3.71 -10.91 8.44
CA ALA A 304 -3.81 -12.08 7.57
C ALA A 304 -4.71 -11.81 6.35
N LEU A 305 -5.89 -11.20 6.55
CA LEU A 305 -6.80 -10.87 5.46
C LEU A 305 -6.22 -9.82 4.50
N LEU A 306 -5.56 -8.77 5.03
CA LEU A 306 -4.88 -7.77 4.20
C LEU A 306 -3.67 -8.37 3.47
N GLY A 307 -2.95 -9.30 4.09
CA GLY A 307 -1.84 -10.03 3.49
C GLY A 307 -2.28 -10.78 2.23
N ARG A 308 -3.37 -11.55 2.31
CA ARG A 308 -3.95 -12.26 1.16
C ARG A 308 -4.37 -11.34 0.01
N LEU A 309 -4.88 -10.14 0.32
CA LEU A 309 -5.20 -9.14 -0.71
C LEU A 309 -3.96 -8.58 -1.44
N LEU A 310 -2.78 -8.71 -0.85
CA LEU A 310 -1.50 -8.27 -1.41
C LEU A 310 -0.74 -9.40 -2.14
N GLU A 311 -1.15 -10.66 -1.96
CA GLU A 311 -0.56 -11.77 -2.69
C GLU A 311 -0.79 -11.60 -4.20
N PRO A 312 0.21 -11.92 -5.03
CA PRO A 312 0.01 -11.95 -6.48
C PRO A 312 -1.12 -12.93 -6.78
N ALA A 313 -2.14 -12.50 -7.52
CA ALA A 313 -3.21 -13.38 -7.96
C ALA A 313 -2.58 -14.58 -8.67
N HIS A 314 -2.72 -15.78 -8.10
CA HIS A 314 -2.22 -16.99 -8.74
C HIS A 314 -2.90 -17.14 -10.11
N PRO A 315 -2.15 -17.39 -11.19
CA PRO A 315 -2.70 -17.47 -12.54
C PRO A 315 -3.76 -18.57 -12.73
N GLY A 316 -3.95 -19.49 -11.75
CA GLY A 316 -4.95 -20.56 -11.81
C GLY A 316 -6.39 -20.19 -11.42
N ALA A 317 -6.64 -19.03 -10.78
CA ALA A 317 -8.00 -18.66 -10.37
C ALA A 317 -8.87 -18.11 -11.53
N ALA A 318 -8.24 -17.61 -12.59
CA ALA A 318 -8.93 -17.11 -13.77
C ALA A 318 -9.49 -18.25 -14.65
N GLU A 319 -8.85 -19.43 -14.65
CA GLU A 319 -9.30 -20.59 -15.44
C GLU A 319 -10.51 -21.30 -14.81
N ALA A 320 -10.57 -21.39 -13.47
CA ALA A 320 -11.71 -22.00 -12.77
C ALA A 320 -13.03 -21.22 -12.99
N THR A 321 -12.94 -19.89 -13.15
CA THR A 321 -14.12 -19.03 -13.39
C THR A 321 -14.59 -19.08 -14.86
N ALA A 322 -13.70 -19.45 -15.80
CA ALA A 322 -14.04 -19.61 -17.21
C ALA A 322 -14.73 -20.96 -17.50
N THR A 323 -14.38 -22.01 -16.76
CA THR A 323 -15.00 -23.34 -16.90
C THR A 323 -16.43 -23.35 -16.34
N ALA A 324 -16.68 -22.67 -15.22
CA ALA A 324 -18.02 -22.59 -14.60
C ALA A 324 -19.05 -21.74 -15.39
N ARG A 325 -18.65 -21.06 -16.47
CA ARG A 325 -19.55 -20.33 -17.39
C ARG A 325 -19.86 -21.09 -18.68
N ARG A 326 -19.33 -22.31 -18.84
CA ARG A 326 -19.51 -23.16 -20.03
C ARG A 326 -20.33 -24.43 -19.78
N ASP A 327 -20.75 -24.67 -18.55
CA ASP A 327 -21.69 -25.73 -18.15
C ASP A 327 -23.03 -25.13 -17.71
#